data_AF-A0A834XQE3-F1
#
_entry.id   AF-A0A834XQE3-F1
#
_cell.length_a   1.000
_cell.length_b   1.000
_cell.length_c   1.000
_cell.angle_alpha   90.00
_cell.angle_beta   90.00
_cell.angle_gamma   90.00
#
_symmetry.space_group_name_H-M   'P 1'
#
loop_
_entity.id
_entity.type
_entity.pdbx_description
1 polymer ?
#
loop_
_entity_poly.entity_id
_entity_poly.type
_entity_poly.pdbx_seq_one_letter_code
_entity_poly.pdbx_strand_id
1 'polypeptide(L)'
;MASLLKNYMWFPVLLAIFYTIYWNDTYKNIFKKLFNGDINGAYELYQKNDDMINPDVKLFTKNELTKYQNLDNGLYLSLIGQVFDVTSGDEHYGPDGSYHAFTGKDASMAFVTGNFDTDGLTDDTSELTNSQAKSMNDWIKFYHDKYIFKGKLIGTYYDDNGNPTKKLDEFLKKVEKAHEEITADDNEKKMFPPCNIEWKPEEGTQVWCTKMSGGIQRDWLGIPMQYFDNPSNLQNRCACVNIDSNEYKLNKAKFRKYDECLEDSSICFLKT
;
A
#
# COMPACT_ATOMS: atom_id res chain seq x y z
N MET A 1 7.63 32.51 40.17
CA MET A 1 7.72 32.76 38.70
C MET A 1 8.46 31.66 37.91
N ALA A 2 9.48 30.98 38.46
CA ALA A 2 10.21 29.93 37.73
C ALA A 2 9.40 28.65 37.41
N SER A 3 8.35 28.35 38.18
CA SER A 3 7.50 27.15 38.00
C SER A 3 6.46 27.25 36.88
N LEU A 4 6.06 28.47 36.49
CA LEU A 4 5.05 28.68 35.44
C LEU A 4 5.69 28.61 34.04
N LEU A 5 6.94 29.03 33.89
CA LEU A 5 7.67 29.01 32.61
C LEU A 5 7.98 27.59 32.11
N LYS A 6 8.15 26.61 33.01
CA LYS A 6 8.39 25.20 32.63
C LYS A 6 7.22 24.56 31.88
N ASN A 7 5.98 24.97 32.18
CA ASN A 7 4.78 24.39 31.56
C ASN A 7 4.47 24.97 30.16
N TYR A 8 5.09 26.09 29.78
CA TYR A 8 4.90 26.72 28.47
C TYR A 8 6.15 26.65 27.57
N MET A 9 7.19 25.96 28.01
CA MET A 9 8.46 25.81 27.27
C MET A 9 8.28 25.10 25.90
N TRP A 10 7.17 24.40 25.72
CA TRP A 10 6.81 23.65 24.51
C TRP A 10 6.01 24.51 23.52
N PHE A 11 5.45 25.65 23.97
CA PHE A 11 4.61 26.53 23.17
C PHE A 11 5.37 27.17 21.99
N PRO A 12 6.64 27.62 22.14
CA PRO A 12 7.44 28.10 21.02
C PRO A 12 7.76 26.99 20.00
N VAL A 13 7.96 25.75 20.47
CA VAL A 13 8.22 24.58 19.61
C VAL A 13 6.97 24.24 18.80
N LEU A 14 5.79 24.23 19.44
CA LEU A 14 4.52 24.04 18.75
C LEU A 14 4.26 25.16 17.75
N LEU A 15 4.49 26.43 18.11
CA LEU A 15 4.34 27.56 17.19
C LEU A 15 5.31 27.47 16.00
N ALA A 16 6.54 27.02 16.21
CA ALA A 16 7.51 26.80 15.13
C ALA A 16 7.06 25.65 14.20
N ILE A 17 6.57 24.54 14.75
CA ILE A 17 6.01 23.43 13.98
C ILE A 17 4.77 23.87 13.19
N PHE A 18 3.85 24.60 13.82
CA PHE A 18 2.67 25.15 13.14
C PHE A 18 3.08 26.15 12.05
N TYR A 19 4.07 27.00 12.30
CA TYR A 19 4.58 27.94 11.32
C TYR A 19 5.20 27.20 10.12
N THR A 20 6.07 26.21 10.33
CA THR A 20 6.67 25.44 9.24
C THR A 20 5.64 24.65 8.43
N ILE A 21 4.63 24.05 9.09
CA ILE A 21 3.53 23.36 8.42
C ILE A 21 2.65 24.34 7.63
N TYR A 22 2.38 25.54 8.17
CA TYR A 22 1.46 26.49 7.56
C TYR A 22 2.09 27.27 6.40
N TRP A 23 3.40 27.57 6.47
CA TRP A 23 4.11 28.36 5.48
C TRP A 23 4.73 27.55 4.33
N ASN A 24 4.95 26.26 4.51
CA ASN A 24 5.52 25.42 3.46
C ASN A 24 4.43 24.49 2.89
N ASP A 25 4.05 24.72 1.64
CA ASP A 25 3.02 23.95 0.94
C ASP A 25 3.32 22.44 0.91
N THR A 26 4.59 22.04 0.89
CA THR A 26 4.98 20.62 0.93
C THR A 26 4.65 19.97 2.28
N TYR A 27 5.06 20.60 3.39
CA TYR A 27 4.74 20.08 4.73
C TYR A 27 3.25 20.15 5.04
N LYS A 28 2.56 21.17 4.52
CA LYS A 28 1.09 21.28 4.59
C LYS A 28 0.40 20.09 3.92
N ASN A 29 0.89 19.66 2.75
CA ASN A 29 0.34 18.51 2.02
C ASN A 29 0.65 17.17 2.70
N ILE A 30 1.89 16.98 3.19
CA ILE A 30 2.27 15.81 4.00
C ILE A 30 1.36 15.71 5.23
N PHE A 31 1.21 16.83 5.96
CA PHE A 31 0.42 16.86 7.18
C PHE A 31 -1.07 16.66 6.92
N LYS A 32 -1.60 17.19 5.81
CA LYS A 32 -2.98 16.94 5.37
C LYS A 32 -3.23 15.45 5.11
N LYS A 33 -2.28 14.76 4.46
CA LYS A 33 -2.37 13.31 4.25
C LYS A 33 -2.34 12.54 5.57
N LEU A 34 -1.42 12.88 6.48
CA LEU A 34 -1.38 12.30 7.84
C LEU A 34 -2.71 12.49 8.58
N PHE A 35 -3.26 13.71 8.56
CA PHE A 35 -4.52 14.02 9.23
C PHE A 35 -5.71 13.26 8.66
N ASN A 36 -5.68 12.94 7.37
CA ASN A 36 -6.73 12.17 6.70
C ASN A 36 -6.52 10.64 6.84
N GLY A 37 -5.51 10.19 7.58
CA GLY A 37 -5.18 8.77 7.75
C GLY A 37 -4.39 8.16 6.58
N ASP A 38 -4.00 8.97 5.59
CA ASP A 38 -3.15 8.56 4.46
C ASP A 38 -1.66 8.64 4.85
N ILE A 39 -1.25 7.73 5.74
CA ILE A 39 0.14 7.68 6.26
C ILE A 39 1.12 7.37 5.12
N ASN A 40 0.74 6.50 4.20
CA ASN A 40 1.59 6.10 3.07
C ASN A 40 1.79 7.25 2.08
N GLY A 41 0.73 7.94 1.69
CA GLY A 41 0.87 9.10 0.81
C GLY A 41 1.61 10.26 1.47
N ALA A 42 1.51 10.40 2.81
CA ALA A 42 2.33 11.36 3.54
C ALA A 42 3.82 11.00 3.50
N TYR A 43 4.13 9.71 3.67
CA TYR A 43 5.49 9.18 3.56
C TYR A 43 6.07 9.33 2.16
N GLU A 44 5.27 9.10 1.12
CA GLU A 44 5.69 9.31 -0.28
C GLU A 44 5.99 10.78 -0.59
N LEU A 45 5.14 11.71 -0.11
CA LEU A 45 5.41 13.15 -0.23
C LEU A 45 6.64 13.57 0.58
N TYR A 46 6.86 12.94 1.74
CA TYR A 46 8.06 13.18 2.55
C TYR A 46 9.32 12.70 1.83
N GLN A 47 9.35 11.47 1.30
CA GLN A 47 10.48 10.96 0.53
C GLN A 47 10.77 11.82 -0.71
N LYS A 48 9.73 12.22 -1.45
CA LYS A 48 9.88 13.11 -2.59
C LYS A 48 10.49 14.46 -2.22
N ASN A 49 10.20 14.96 -1.01
CA ASN A 49 10.76 16.20 -0.50
C ASN A 49 12.19 16.01 0.04
N ASP A 50 12.47 14.90 0.71
CA ASP A 50 13.81 14.54 1.21
C ASP A 50 14.81 14.41 0.05
N ASP A 51 14.37 13.78 -1.04
CA ASP A 51 15.07 13.70 -2.33
C ASP A 51 15.39 15.07 -2.95
N MET A 52 14.57 16.09 -2.69
CA MET A 52 14.81 17.47 -3.15
C MET A 52 15.71 18.27 -2.20
N ILE A 53 15.80 17.87 -0.93
CA ILE A 53 16.51 18.62 0.13
C ILE A 53 17.96 18.13 0.29
N ASN A 54 18.29 16.91 -0.13
CA ASN A 54 19.64 16.35 -0.03
C ASN A 54 20.37 16.36 -1.40
N PRO A 55 21.07 17.45 -1.79
CA PRO A 55 21.71 17.57 -3.10
C PRO A 55 22.91 16.63 -3.33
N ASP A 56 23.38 15.91 -2.30
CA ASP A 56 24.52 14.98 -2.39
C ASP A 56 24.08 13.50 -2.57
N VAL A 57 22.89 13.24 -3.13
CA VAL A 57 22.50 11.86 -3.49
C VAL A 57 23.46 11.34 -4.56
N LYS A 58 24.23 10.30 -4.22
CA LYS A 58 25.12 9.64 -5.16
C LYS A 58 24.33 9.04 -6.31
N LEU A 59 24.73 9.34 -7.54
CA LEU A 59 24.21 8.69 -8.74
C LEU A 59 25.13 7.54 -9.13
N PHE A 60 24.52 6.40 -9.42
CA PHE A 60 25.20 5.20 -9.90
C PHE A 60 24.85 4.99 -11.37
N THR A 61 25.84 4.67 -12.18
CA THR A 61 25.59 4.05 -13.49
C THR A 61 25.38 2.54 -13.31
N LYS A 62 24.76 1.88 -14.30
CA LYS A 62 24.62 0.41 -14.30
C LYS A 62 25.98 -0.29 -14.17
N ASN A 63 27.02 0.22 -14.83
CA ASN A 63 28.39 -0.33 -14.77
C ASN A 63 29.09 -0.10 -13.42
N GLU A 64 28.69 0.92 -12.65
CA GLU A 64 29.21 1.10 -11.31
C GLU A 64 28.49 0.18 -10.32
N LEU A 65 27.18 0.02 -10.46
CA LEU A 65 26.39 -0.85 -9.60
C LEU A 65 26.85 -2.30 -9.70
N THR A 66 27.21 -2.79 -10.90
CA THR A 66 27.69 -4.17 -11.12
C THR A 66 28.95 -4.55 -10.32
N LYS A 67 29.70 -3.57 -9.78
CA LYS A 67 30.88 -3.82 -8.95
C LYS A 67 30.54 -4.32 -7.55
N TYR A 68 29.29 -4.11 -7.11
CA TYR A 68 28.82 -4.41 -5.75
C TYR A 68 28.06 -5.75 -5.70
N GLN A 69 28.78 -6.82 -6.06
CA GLN A 69 28.29 -8.21 -6.08
C GLN A 69 29.12 -9.13 -5.18
N ASN A 70 29.96 -8.58 -4.30
CA ASN A 70 30.80 -9.37 -3.40
C ASN A 70 31.01 -8.65 -2.06
N LEU A 71 31.43 -9.38 -1.03
CA LEU A 71 31.58 -8.84 0.33
C LEU A 71 32.73 -7.82 0.46
N ASP A 72 33.71 -7.84 -0.44
CA ASP A 72 34.85 -6.90 -0.39
C ASP A 72 34.42 -5.48 -0.80
N ASN A 73 33.61 -5.36 -1.86
CA ASN A 73 33.07 -4.08 -2.34
C ASN A 73 31.75 -3.72 -1.64
N GLY A 74 31.02 -4.71 -1.14
CA GLY A 74 29.66 -4.62 -0.65
C GLY A 74 28.65 -5.24 -1.63
N LEU A 75 27.49 -5.63 -1.10
CA LEU A 75 26.39 -6.23 -1.84
C LEU A 75 25.31 -5.16 -2.03
N TYR A 76 25.23 -4.55 -3.21
CA TYR A 76 24.25 -3.48 -3.47
C TYR A 76 23.20 -3.95 -4.48
N LEU A 77 21.97 -3.47 -4.38
CA LEU A 77 20.93 -3.71 -5.38
C LEU A 77 20.07 -2.46 -5.57
N SER A 78 19.31 -2.42 -6.65
CA SER A 78 18.37 -1.34 -6.94
C SER A 78 16.91 -1.81 -6.98
N LEU A 79 16.03 -0.99 -6.42
CA LEU A 79 14.57 -1.12 -6.46
C LEU A 79 13.96 0.19 -6.94
N ILE A 80 13.30 0.18 -8.11
CA ILE A 80 12.72 1.37 -8.75
C ILE A 80 13.76 2.49 -8.84
N GLY A 81 14.99 2.12 -9.22
CA GLY A 81 16.13 3.04 -9.32
C GLY A 81 16.72 3.53 -7.99
N GLN A 82 16.27 3.04 -6.82
CA GLN A 82 16.85 3.37 -5.52
C GLN A 82 17.86 2.30 -5.11
N VAL A 83 19.11 2.71 -4.83
CA VAL A 83 20.24 1.82 -4.55
C VAL A 83 20.40 1.62 -3.05
N PHE A 84 20.41 0.36 -2.62
CA PHE A 84 20.58 -0.04 -1.23
C PHE A 84 21.80 -0.93 -1.06
N ASP A 85 22.54 -0.72 0.04
CA ASP A 85 23.58 -1.62 0.52
C ASP A 85 22.96 -2.67 1.44
N VAL A 86 22.88 -3.89 0.92
CA VAL A 86 22.28 -5.06 1.57
C VAL A 86 23.33 -5.99 2.18
N THR A 87 24.57 -5.51 2.36
CA THR A 87 25.67 -6.32 2.90
C THR A 87 25.36 -6.92 4.28
N SER A 88 24.56 -6.23 5.10
CA SER A 88 24.09 -6.75 6.39
C SER A 88 23.16 -7.97 6.28
N GLY A 89 22.60 -8.23 5.08
CA GLY A 89 21.81 -9.40 4.74
C GLY A 89 22.59 -10.45 3.93
N ASP A 90 23.89 -10.59 4.16
CA ASP A 90 24.78 -11.58 3.52
C ASP A 90 24.18 -13.00 3.43
N GLU A 91 23.49 -13.46 4.48
CA GLU A 91 22.79 -14.75 4.49
C GLU A 91 21.80 -14.95 3.33
N HIS A 92 21.32 -13.86 2.73
CA HIS A 92 20.38 -13.84 1.62
C HIS A 92 20.98 -13.39 0.29
N TYR A 93 21.85 -12.36 0.31
CA TYR A 93 22.39 -11.72 -0.89
C TYR A 93 23.86 -12.02 -1.15
N GLY A 94 24.55 -12.66 -0.20
CA GLY A 94 25.91 -13.13 -0.34
C GLY A 94 26.04 -14.19 -1.43
N PRO A 95 27.27 -14.59 -1.79
CA PRO A 95 27.52 -15.50 -2.91
C PRO A 95 26.74 -16.82 -2.86
N ASP A 96 26.45 -17.32 -1.66
CA ASP A 96 25.70 -18.56 -1.42
C ASP A 96 24.21 -18.33 -1.12
N GLY A 97 23.77 -17.07 -1.09
CA GLY A 97 22.40 -16.67 -0.76
C GLY A 97 21.42 -16.80 -1.93
N SER A 98 20.16 -17.12 -1.63
CA SER A 98 19.12 -17.35 -2.66
C SER A 98 18.79 -16.11 -3.50
N TYR A 99 19.11 -14.91 -3.01
CA TYR A 99 18.86 -13.63 -3.67
C TYR A 99 20.13 -12.96 -4.20
N HIS A 100 21.25 -13.69 -4.25
CA HIS A 100 22.52 -13.18 -4.78
C HIS A 100 22.37 -12.57 -6.18
N ALA A 101 21.53 -13.17 -7.02
CA ALA A 101 21.28 -12.75 -8.40
C ALA A 101 20.77 -11.30 -8.54
N PHE A 102 20.26 -10.69 -7.46
CA PHE A 102 19.79 -9.30 -7.42
C PHE A 102 20.92 -8.29 -7.22
N THR A 103 22.08 -8.74 -6.73
CA THR A 103 23.18 -7.84 -6.44
C THR A 103 23.77 -7.26 -7.73
N GLY A 104 24.26 -6.03 -7.63
CA GLY A 104 24.85 -5.24 -8.69
C GLY A 104 23.92 -4.89 -9.86
N LYS A 105 22.60 -4.95 -9.68
CA LYS A 105 21.62 -4.58 -10.72
C LYS A 105 20.34 -4.04 -10.11
N ASP A 106 19.48 -3.53 -10.99
CA ASP A 106 18.07 -3.30 -10.67
C ASP A 106 17.27 -4.52 -11.10
N ALA A 107 16.73 -5.23 -10.11
CA ALA A 107 15.93 -6.44 -10.30
C ALA A 107 14.50 -6.22 -9.81
N SER A 108 13.99 -4.99 -9.95
CA SER A 108 12.66 -4.60 -9.48
C SER A 108 11.59 -5.64 -9.83
N MET A 109 11.48 -6.06 -11.10
CA MET A 109 10.43 -6.99 -11.50
C MET A 109 10.45 -8.34 -10.75
N ALA A 110 11.63 -8.82 -10.35
CA ALA A 110 11.80 -10.09 -9.63
C ALA A 110 11.17 -10.08 -8.22
N PHE A 111 11.10 -8.92 -7.56
CA PHE A 111 10.51 -8.80 -6.22
C PHE A 111 8.99 -8.97 -6.21
N VAL A 112 8.33 -8.72 -7.34
CA VAL A 112 6.89 -8.91 -7.50
C VAL A 112 6.58 -10.28 -8.09
N THR A 113 7.36 -10.72 -9.07
CA THR A 113 7.07 -11.94 -9.83
C THR A 113 7.64 -13.21 -9.20
N GLY A 114 8.67 -13.09 -8.35
CA GLY A 114 9.45 -14.24 -7.87
C GLY A 114 10.27 -14.92 -8.97
N ASN A 115 10.38 -14.32 -10.16
CA ASN A 115 11.17 -14.86 -11.27
C ASN A 115 12.62 -14.36 -11.19
N PHE A 116 13.56 -15.27 -10.93
CA PHE A 116 14.99 -14.95 -10.80
C PHE A 116 15.81 -15.31 -12.05
N ASP A 117 15.15 -15.76 -13.11
CA ASP A 117 15.77 -15.96 -14.41
C ASP A 117 16.13 -14.61 -15.05
N THR A 118 16.95 -14.63 -16.10
CA THR A 118 17.45 -13.42 -16.78
C THR A 118 16.35 -12.47 -17.20
N ASP A 119 15.19 -13.00 -17.60
CA ASP A 119 14.05 -12.21 -18.07
C ASP A 119 13.28 -11.54 -16.92
N GLY A 120 13.39 -12.09 -15.70
CA GLY A 120 12.80 -11.52 -14.48
C GLY A 120 13.70 -10.50 -13.78
N LEU A 121 15.02 -10.55 -14.02
CA LEU A 121 16.02 -9.63 -13.44
C LEU A 121 16.10 -8.32 -14.24
N THR A 122 14.99 -7.59 -14.30
CA THR A 122 14.84 -6.36 -15.08
C THR A 122 14.30 -5.19 -14.24
N ASP A 123 14.62 -3.98 -14.69
CA ASP A 123 14.10 -2.71 -14.18
C ASP A 123 12.80 -2.29 -14.87
N ASP A 124 12.31 -3.03 -15.87
CA ASP A 124 11.04 -2.70 -16.53
C ASP A 124 9.84 -3.20 -15.72
N THR A 125 9.12 -2.25 -15.10
CA THR A 125 7.88 -2.51 -14.35
C THR A 125 6.63 -2.00 -15.06
N SER A 126 6.69 -1.80 -16.38
CA SER A 126 5.58 -1.24 -17.16
C SER A 126 4.31 -2.10 -17.08
N GLU A 127 4.47 -3.41 -16.92
CA GLU A 127 3.36 -4.39 -16.87
C GLU A 127 2.79 -4.63 -15.47
N LEU A 128 3.32 -3.99 -14.41
CA LEU A 128 2.77 -4.16 -13.07
C LEU A 128 1.33 -3.63 -12.99
N THR A 129 0.44 -4.39 -12.35
CA THR A 129 -0.88 -3.89 -11.95
C THR A 129 -0.77 -2.84 -10.83
N ASN A 130 -1.86 -2.13 -10.52
CA ASN A 130 -1.89 -1.19 -9.39
C ASN A 130 -1.51 -1.89 -8.06
N SER A 131 -2.12 -3.04 -7.78
CA SER A 131 -1.83 -3.82 -6.56
C SER A 131 -0.39 -4.31 -6.49
N GLN A 132 0.18 -4.73 -7.62
CA GLN A 132 1.59 -5.13 -7.71
C GLN A 132 2.54 -3.94 -7.52
N ALA A 133 2.22 -2.76 -8.08
CA ALA A 133 3.00 -1.55 -7.86
C ALA A 133 2.97 -1.13 -6.37
N LYS A 134 1.83 -1.27 -5.69
CA LYS A 134 1.76 -1.07 -4.24
C LYS A 134 2.67 -2.06 -3.49
N SER A 135 2.62 -3.35 -3.83
CA SER A 135 3.49 -4.37 -3.22
C SER A 135 4.98 -4.02 -3.40
N MET A 136 5.37 -3.55 -4.60
CA MET A 136 6.71 -3.02 -4.84
C MET A 136 7.06 -1.82 -3.95
N ASN A 137 6.13 -0.87 -3.80
CA ASN A 137 6.33 0.28 -2.93
C ASN A 137 6.48 -0.13 -1.46
N ASP A 138 5.78 -1.17 -1.01
CA ASP A 138 5.95 -1.74 0.33
C ASP A 138 7.33 -2.39 0.50
N TRP A 139 7.87 -3.05 -0.54
CA TRP A 139 9.26 -3.51 -0.55
C TRP A 139 10.25 -2.36 -0.43
N ILE A 140 10.07 -1.27 -1.19
CA ILE A 140 10.95 -0.09 -1.09
C ILE A 140 10.98 0.44 0.34
N LYS A 141 9.83 0.58 1.00
CA LYS A 141 9.73 1.01 2.39
C LYS A 141 10.48 0.08 3.33
N PHE A 142 10.26 -1.23 3.21
CA PHE A 142 10.98 -2.23 3.98
C PHE A 142 12.51 -2.12 3.80
N TYR A 143 12.98 -1.83 2.59
CA TYR A 143 14.40 -1.65 2.30
C TYR A 143 14.99 -0.39 2.89
N HIS A 144 14.24 0.72 2.89
CA HIS A 144 14.63 1.94 3.62
C HIS A 144 14.74 1.71 5.13
N ASP A 145 13.85 0.90 5.70
CA ASP A 145 13.86 0.60 7.13
C ASP A 145 14.98 -0.39 7.50
N LYS A 146 15.28 -1.36 6.63
CA LYS A 146 16.20 -2.48 6.92
C LYS A 146 17.63 -2.27 6.44
N TYR A 147 17.85 -1.56 5.35
CA TYR A 147 19.14 -1.45 4.67
C TYR A 147 19.57 0.00 4.48
N ILE A 148 20.83 0.19 4.09
CA ILE A 148 21.39 1.53 3.96
C ILE A 148 21.13 2.05 2.55
N PHE A 149 20.33 3.11 2.43
CA PHE A 149 20.19 3.83 1.16
C PHE A 149 21.52 4.46 0.75
N LYS A 150 21.98 4.18 -0.46
CA LYS A 150 23.27 4.64 -1.00
C LYS A 150 23.12 5.69 -2.09
N GLY A 151 21.98 5.77 -2.75
CA GLY A 151 21.74 6.73 -3.81
C GLY A 151 20.77 6.24 -4.88
N LYS A 152 20.88 6.80 -6.09
CA LYS A 152 19.97 6.53 -7.21
C LYS A 152 20.70 5.93 -8.40
N LEU A 153 20.05 5.03 -9.11
CA LEU A 153 20.53 4.43 -10.35
C LEU A 153 20.05 5.24 -11.54
N ILE A 154 21.00 5.75 -12.31
CA ILE A 154 20.75 6.42 -13.60
C ILE A 154 20.17 5.39 -14.58
N GLY A 155 19.03 5.72 -15.19
CA GLY A 155 18.38 4.89 -16.20
C GLY A 155 16.87 5.05 -16.21
N THR A 156 16.15 3.95 -15.95
CA THR A 156 14.70 3.87 -16.15
C THR A 156 13.93 4.88 -15.30
N TYR A 157 14.26 5.02 -14.02
CA TYR A 157 13.48 5.84 -13.06
C TYR A 157 14.08 7.20 -12.74
N TYR A 158 15.40 7.36 -12.92
CA TYR A 158 16.12 8.62 -12.69
C TYR A 158 17.03 8.97 -13.86
N ASP A 159 17.07 10.24 -14.25
CA ASP A 159 17.95 10.74 -15.31
C ASP A 159 19.41 10.94 -14.83
N ASP A 160 20.28 11.41 -15.72
CA ASP A 160 21.71 11.65 -15.44
C ASP A 160 21.95 12.71 -14.33
N ASN A 161 20.94 13.50 -13.98
CA ASN A 161 20.98 14.48 -12.90
C ASN A 161 20.23 14.00 -11.65
N GLY A 162 19.74 12.76 -11.64
CA GLY A 162 18.98 12.20 -10.53
C GLY A 162 17.51 12.65 -10.48
N ASN A 163 17.01 13.33 -11.51
CA ASN A 163 15.61 13.74 -11.54
C ASN A 163 14.70 12.57 -11.90
N PRO A 164 13.48 12.50 -11.32
CA PRO A 164 12.45 11.54 -11.71
C PRO A 164 12.17 11.56 -13.22
N THR A 165 12.17 10.38 -13.84
CA THR A 165 11.71 10.22 -15.22
C THR A 165 10.19 10.04 -15.27
N LYS A 166 9.64 10.04 -16.51
CA LYS A 166 8.24 9.69 -16.74
C LYS A 166 7.88 8.28 -16.24
N LYS A 167 8.81 7.32 -16.29
CA LYS A 167 8.57 5.96 -15.82
C LYS A 167 8.35 5.90 -14.31
N LEU A 168 9.07 6.73 -13.54
CA LEU A 168 8.84 6.86 -12.10
C LEU A 168 7.46 7.48 -11.81
N ASP A 169 7.06 8.52 -12.54
CA ASP A 169 5.72 9.10 -12.42
C ASP A 169 4.61 8.09 -12.76
N GLU A 170 4.78 7.30 -13.82
CA GLU A 170 3.85 6.22 -14.21
C GLU A 170 3.73 5.15 -13.10
N PHE A 171 4.86 4.74 -12.49
CA PHE A 171 4.87 3.82 -11.36
C PHE A 171 4.13 4.40 -10.14
N LEU A 172 4.44 5.63 -9.75
CA LEU A 172 3.82 6.30 -8.59
C LEU A 172 2.31 6.47 -8.78
N LYS A 173 1.84 6.77 -10.00
CA LYS A 173 0.41 6.83 -10.31
C LYS A 173 -0.30 5.48 -10.12
N LYS A 174 0.36 4.36 -10.41
CA LYS A 174 -0.19 3.02 -10.14
C LYS A 174 -0.29 2.76 -8.64
N VAL A 175 0.71 3.20 -7.87
CA VAL A 175 0.71 3.11 -6.40
C VAL A 175 -0.44 3.96 -5.82
N GLU A 176 -0.62 5.20 -6.28
CA GLU A 176 -1.71 6.07 -5.84
C GLU A 176 -3.08 5.44 -6.13
N LYS A 177 -3.29 4.97 -7.36
CA LYS A 177 -4.54 4.27 -7.74
C LYS A 177 -4.81 3.04 -6.88
N ALA A 178 -3.78 2.26 -6.53
CA ALA A 178 -3.95 1.11 -5.65
C ALA A 178 -4.45 1.52 -4.26
N HIS A 179 -3.96 2.64 -3.72
CA HIS A 179 -4.43 3.16 -2.44
C HIS A 179 -5.87 3.68 -2.53
N GLU A 180 -6.23 4.34 -3.64
CA GLU A 180 -7.61 4.77 -3.90
C GLU A 180 -8.56 3.58 -3.99
N GLU A 181 -8.18 2.53 -4.71
CA GLU A 181 -8.95 1.27 -4.85
C GLU A 181 -9.15 0.60 -3.49
N ILE A 182 -8.10 0.48 -2.67
CA ILE A 182 -8.18 -0.08 -1.32
C ILE A 182 -9.09 0.77 -0.43
N THR A 183 -8.95 2.09 -0.48
CA THR A 183 -9.77 3.01 0.32
C THR A 183 -11.24 2.93 -0.10
N ALA A 184 -11.51 2.81 -1.39
CA ALA A 184 -12.86 2.65 -1.93
C ALA A 184 -13.48 1.33 -1.46
N ASP A 185 -12.74 0.21 -1.56
CA ASP A 185 -13.18 -1.11 -1.06
C ASP A 185 -13.44 -1.09 0.46
N ASP A 186 -12.57 -0.47 1.25
CA ASP A 186 -12.76 -0.33 2.70
C ASP A 186 -13.99 0.50 3.05
N ASN A 187 -14.23 1.61 2.33
CA ASN A 187 -15.42 2.43 2.53
C ASN A 187 -16.69 1.69 2.11
N GLU A 188 -16.63 0.91 1.03
CA GLU A 188 -17.75 0.09 0.59
C GLU A 188 -18.03 -1.04 1.59
N LYS A 189 -17.01 -1.68 2.17
CA LYS A 189 -17.17 -2.66 3.26
C LYS A 189 -17.72 -2.02 4.52
N LYS A 190 -17.38 -0.76 4.85
CA LYS A 190 -18.02 -0.04 5.97
C LYS A 190 -19.51 0.19 5.71
N MET A 191 -19.88 0.50 4.46
CA MET A 191 -21.26 0.70 4.05
C MET A 191 -22.05 -0.61 4.01
N PHE A 192 -21.44 -1.68 3.50
CA PHE A 192 -22.02 -3.00 3.32
C PHE A 192 -21.09 -4.11 3.87
N PRO A 193 -21.01 -4.25 5.20
CA PRO A 193 -20.08 -5.17 5.86
C PRO A 193 -20.28 -6.61 5.41
N PRO A 194 -19.21 -7.41 5.28
CA PRO A 194 -19.34 -8.84 5.06
C PRO A 194 -20.21 -9.50 6.14
N CYS A 195 -21.01 -10.49 5.74
CA CYS A 195 -21.75 -11.33 6.68
C CYS A 195 -20.79 -12.20 7.50
N ASN A 196 -21.24 -12.64 8.66
CA ASN A 196 -20.65 -13.81 9.29
C ASN A 196 -21.07 -15.04 8.48
N ILE A 197 -20.16 -16.00 8.31
CA ILE A 197 -20.38 -17.19 7.49
C ILE A 197 -19.86 -18.42 8.24
N GLU A 198 -20.62 -19.50 8.17
CA GLU A 198 -20.25 -20.81 8.68
C GLU A 198 -20.65 -21.85 7.64
N TRP A 199 -19.81 -22.86 7.41
CA TRP A 199 -20.14 -23.98 6.55
C TRP A 199 -20.09 -25.27 7.37
N LYS A 200 -21.12 -26.11 7.22
CA LYS A 200 -21.18 -27.43 7.82
C LYS A 200 -21.52 -28.48 6.76
N PRO A 201 -20.88 -29.66 6.79
CA PRO A 201 -21.09 -30.70 5.77
C PRO A 201 -22.55 -31.12 5.55
N GLU A 202 -23.35 -31.19 6.62
CA GLU A 202 -24.74 -31.70 6.58
C GLU A 202 -25.79 -30.59 6.46
N GLU A 203 -25.43 -29.35 6.82
CA GLU A 203 -26.37 -28.21 6.90
C GLU A 203 -26.14 -27.17 5.79
N GLY A 204 -25.01 -27.25 5.06
CA GLY A 204 -24.64 -26.32 4.01
C GLY A 204 -24.01 -25.03 4.55
N THR A 205 -24.18 -23.92 3.83
CA THR A 205 -23.63 -22.62 4.23
C THR A 205 -24.67 -21.81 4.99
N GLN A 206 -24.31 -21.30 6.17
CA GLN A 206 -25.12 -20.36 6.92
C GLN A 206 -24.46 -18.98 6.89
N VAL A 207 -25.25 -17.94 6.61
CA VAL A 207 -24.81 -16.54 6.69
C VAL A 207 -25.70 -15.74 7.63
N TRP A 208 -25.13 -14.86 8.44
CA TRP A 208 -25.91 -14.03 9.36
C TRP A 208 -25.24 -12.68 9.64
N CYS A 209 -26.07 -11.74 10.08
CA CYS A 209 -25.68 -10.38 10.40
C CYS A 209 -25.94 -10.10 11.87
N THR A 210 -24.93 -9.55 12.54
CA THR A 210 -25.05 -9.07 13.91
C THR A 210 -24.57 -7.62 13.99
N LYS A 211 -24.58 -7.00 15.16
CA LYS A 211 -23.94 -5.68 15.35
C LYS A 211 -22.41 -5.71 15.16
N MET A 212 -21.83 -6.90 15.04
CA MET A 212 -20.43 -7.16 14.68
C MET A 212 -20.39 -8.20 13.56
N SER A 213 -20.16 -7.77 12.32
CA SER A 213 -19.92 -8.67 11.19
C SER A 213 -18.84 -8.11 10.27
N GLY A 214 -18.01 -8.98 9.72
CA GLY A 214 -16.88 -8.57 8.88
C GLY A 214 -15.85 -7.69 9.59
N GLY A 215 -15.74 -7.82 10.92
CA GLY A 215 -14.87 -6.97 11.76
C GLY A 215 -15.37 -5.55 11.98
N ILE A 216 -16.60 -5.23 11.57
CA ILE A 216 -17.17 -3.87 11.65
C ILE A 216 -18.29 -3.84 12.69
N GLN A 217 -18.13 -2.96 13.68
CA GLN A 217 -19.14 -2.68 14.70
C GLN A 217 -20.15 -1.63 14.21
N ARG A 218 -21.43 -1.86 14.48
CA ARG A 218 -22.55 -1.00 14.07
C ARG A 218 -23.70 -1.06 15.09
N ASP A 219 -24.64 -0.12 14.98
CA ASP A 219 -25.81 0.00 15.86
C ASP A 219 -27.06 -0.77 15.35
N TRP A 220 -27.04 -1.22 14.09
CA TRP A 220 -28.05 -2.05 13.45
C TRP A 220 -27.56 -3.49 13.19
N LEU A 221 -28.48 -4.47 13.13
CA LEU A 221 -28.16 -5.88 12.93
C LEU A 221 -27.79 -6.17 11.47
N GLY A 222 -28.72 -5.88 10.56
CA GLY A 222 -28.57 -6.09 9.13
C GLY A 222 -29.27 -7.34 8.65
N ILE A 223 -29.61 -7.33 7.36
CA ILE A 223 -30.17 -8.48 6.63
C ILE A 223 -29.08 -8.98 5.67
N PRO A 224 -28.74 -10.29 5.68
CA PRO A 224 -27.80 -10.86 4.73
C PRO A 224 -28.34 -10.80 3.30
N MET A 225 -27.58 -10.23 2.37
CA MET A 225 -27.92 -10.17 0.95
C MET A 225 -26.70 -10.50 0.07
N GLN A 226 -26.97 -11.00 -1.13
CA GLN A 226 -25.94 -11.15 -2.16
C GLN A 226 -25.58 -9.77 -2.71
N TYR A 227 -24.29 -9.42 -2.64
CA TYR A 227 -23.74 -8.17 -3.13
C TYR A 227 -22.83 -8.41 -4.34
N PHE A 228 -23.05 -7.64 -5.39
CA PHE A 228 -22.36 -7.73 -6.68
C PHE A 228 -21.58 -6.44 -6.95
N ASP A 229 -20.24 -6.52 -6.99
CA ASP A 229 -19.38 -5.38 -7.31
C ASP A 229 -19.68 -4.84 -8.72
N ASN A 230 -19.97 -5.76 -9.65
CA ASN A 230 -20.46 -5.48 -10.99
C ASN A 230 -21.75 -6.31 -11.23
N PRO A 231 -22.91 -5.69 -11.49
CA PRO A 231 -24.17 -6.40 -11.73
C PRO A 231 -24.14 -7.39 -12.91
N SER A 232 -23.19 -7.21 -13.85
CA SER A 232 -22.97 -8.08 -15.00
C SER A 232 -22.10 -9.31 -14.68
N ASN A 233 -21.43 -9.35 -13.52
CA ASN A 233 -20.65 -10.49 -13.05
C ASN A 233 -21.55 -11.42 -12.20
N LEU A 234 -21.34 -12.74 -12.30
CA LEU A 234 -22.01 -13.73 -11.46
C LEU A 234 -21.37 -13.86 -10.07
N GLN A 235 -20.13 -13.42 -9.91
CA GLN A 235 -19.44 -13.43 -8.63
C GLN A 235 -20.08 -12.43 -7.66
N ASN A 236 -20.39 -12.91 -6.47
CA ASN A 236 -21.00 -12.13 -5.40
C ASN A 236 -20.39 -12.51 -4.05
N ARG A 237 -20.56 -11.63 -3.07
CA ARG A 237 -20.28 -11.89 -1.66
C ARG A 237 -21.55 -11.67 -0.83
N CYS A 238 -21.59 -12.22 0.38
CA CYS A 238 -22.62 -11.83 1.33
C CYS A 238 -22.28 -10.46 1.94
N ALA A 239 -23.28 -9.58 2.02
CA ALA A 239 -23.20 -8.31 2.72
C ALA A 239 -24.38 -8.12 3.68
N CYS A 240 -24.12 -7.55 4.85
CA CYS A 240 -25.13 -7.10 5.78
C CYS A 240 -25.68 -5.74 5.34
N VAL A 241 -27.00 -5.67 5.21
CA VAL A 241 -27.70 -4.51 4.64
C VAL A 241 -28.70 -3.95 5.64
N ASN A 242 -28.70 -2.64 5.81
CA ASN A 242 -29.80 -1.91 6.42
C ASN A 242 -30.76 -1.47 5.30
N ILE A 243 -31.88 -2.19 5.14
CA ILE A 243 -32.83 -1.98 4.04
C ILE A 243 -33.53 -0.61 4.10
N ASP A 244 -33.50 0.07 5.24
CA ASP A 244 -34.09 1.39 5.41
C ASP A 244 -33.11 2.52 5.07
N SER A 245 -31.82 2.21 4.93
CA SER A 245 -30.76 3.19 4.72
C SER A 245 -30.80 3.82 3.32
N ASN A 246 -30.32 5.06 3.19
CA ASN A 246 -30.24 5.75 1.90
C ASN A 246 -29.18 5.09 1.00
N GLU A 247 -28.09 4.62 1.60
CA GLU A 247 -26.99 3.92 0.94
C GLU A 247 -27.49 2.67 0.20
N TYR A 248 -28.31 1.85 0.86
CA TYR A 248 -28.94 0.70 0.22
C TYR A 248 -29.87 1.13 -0.93
N LYS A 249 -30.73 2.13 -0.69
CA LYS A 249 -31.68 2.62 -1.71
C LYS A 249 -30.95 3.12 -2.98
N LEU A 250 -29.84 3.82 -2.82
CA LEU A 250 -29.00 4.30 -3.93
C LEU A 250 -28.27 3.16 -4.66
N ASN A 251 -27.91 2.08 -3.96
CA ASN A 251 -27.14 0.97 -4.51
C ASN A 251 -27.98 -0.29 -4.75
N LYS A 252 -29.32 -0.19 -4.77
CA LYS A 252 -30.24 -1.34 -4.80
C LYS A 252 -29.97 -2.34 -5.93
N ALA A 253 -29.52 -1.86 -7.09
CA ALA A 253 -29.19 -2.71 -8.24
C ALA A 253 -28.01 -3.68 -8.01
N LYS A 254 -27.18 -3.42 -7.00
CA LYS A 254 -26.06 -4.30 -6.61
C LYS A 254 -26.47 -5.44 -5.66
N PHE A 255 -27.72 -5.50 -5.23
CA PHE A 255 -28.18 -6.47 -4.22
C PHE A 255 -29.22 -7.45 -4.78
N ARG A 256 -29.11 -8.72 -4.35
CA ARG A 256 -30.14 -9.75 -4.53
C ARG A 256 -30.41 -10.45 -3.21
N LYS A 257 -31.67 -10.82 -2.98
CA LYS A 257 -32.07 -11.63 -1.82
C LYS A 257 -31.65 -13.08 -2.07
N TYR A 258 -31.36 -13.81 -1.01
CA TYR A 258 -31.24 -15.27 -1.08
C TYR A 258 -32.63 -15.89 -1.21
N ASP A 259 -32.82 -16.82 -2.15
CA ASP A 259 -34.13 -17.37 -2.53
C ASP A 259 -34.92 -17.99 -1.36
N GLU A 260 -34.23 -18.63 -0.41
CA GLU A 260 -34.86 -19.30 0.74
C GLU A 260 -34.77 -18.49 2.05
N CYS A 261 -34.35 -17.23 2.00
CA CYS A 261 -34.24 -16.40 3.20
C CYS A 261 -35.49 -15.52 3.39
N LEU A 262 -36.07 -15.56 4.60
CA LEU A 262 -37.18 -14.68 4.97
C LEU A 262 -36.77 -13.21 4.85
N GLU A 263 -37.69 -12.35 4.40
CA GLU A 263 -37.37 -11.00 3.91
C GLU A 263 -36.64 -10.10 4.92
N ASP A 264 -36.85 -10.31 6.23
CA ASP A 264 -36.26 -9.52 7.31
C ASP A 264 -35.43 -10.37 8.28
N SER A 265 -35.03 -11.58 7.88
CA SER A 265 -34.22 -12.44 8.73
C SER A 265 -32.79 -11.94 8.80
N SER A 266 -32.25 -11.89 10.01
CA SER A 266 -30.82 -11.62 10.24
C SER A 266 -29.93 -12.85 9.96
N ILE A 267 -30.53 -13.99 9.59
CA ILE A 267 -29.87 -15.27 9.34
C ILE A 267 -30.48 -15.97 8.12
N CYS A 268 -29.64 -16.49 7.23
CA CYS A 268 -30.04 -17.23 6.03
C CYS A 268 -29.27 -18.55 5.92
N PHE A 269 -29.97 -19.63 5.60
CA PHE A 269 -29.40 -20.94 5.30
C PHE A 269 -29.37 -21.11 3.78
N LEU A 270 -28.18 -21.31 3.23
CA LEU A 270 -27.94 -21.41 1.80
C LEU A 270 -27.70 -22.88 1.45
N LYS A 271 -28.55 -23.43 0.60
CA LYS A 271 -28.31 -24.72 -0.02
C LYS A 271 -27.25 -24.55 -1.10
N THR A 272 -26.13 -25.23 -0.94
CA THR A 272 -25.13 -25.46 -2.01
C THR A 272 -25.63 -26.51 -2.99
#